data_AF-K1PTW0-F1
#
_entry.id   AF-K1PTW0-F1
#
_cell.length_a   1.000
_cell.length_b   1.000
_cell.length_c   1.000
_cell.angle_alpha   90.00
_cell.angle_beta   90.00
_cell.angle_gamma   90.00
#
_symmetry.space_group_name_H-M   'P 1'
#
loop_
_entity.id
_entity.type
_entity.pdbx_description
1 polymer ?
#
loop_
_entity_poly.entity_id
_entity_poly.type
_entity_poly.pdbx_seq_one_letter_code
_entity_poly.pdbx_strand_id
1 'polypeptide(L)'
;MRLLSIFVLALLVMFDLDTHNCSGTNVYRLKQENGNLFTNSHLDRTTVSDDTKAKHAVYNKRTQLCCGGQLRPRSVLNESVECCGTSPYNSKESLCCNGCLYENKNPDHYGCCSTSAYIFTEEMCCSSKLHKFHHTSSCCGNETYDVREKYCFQDRLIIGLWESKCGDNIYNTSEYMCCNKTLIPHKYSHRCCGSLSYDPSNNDCVGNHVVQKGHRWCPNHGAYDVRTHDCCEGHLLKRNGPFWRCCGNKMIDYDIESCCAGMNFTKRINTCCGGRIIEMEDTCCSNQKLDKTTQVCCGKTFLRREEIVQKSAPYHDKCCPTRGGGVSYDSVDFVCSYEYRVVNKSMLDPRCGRQKYDPMKDLCCNYKLFKHALKDGMSCCQPSASIYNPKTDVCCFGERQKGKR
;
A
#
# COMPACT_ATOMS: atom_id res chain seq x y z
N MET A 1 -14.22 76.32 10.32
CA MET A 1 -15.46 75.60 9.90
C MET A 1 -15.20 74.12 10.10
N ARG A 2 -15.85 73.51 11.11
CA ARG A 2 -16.77 72.36 10.98
C ARG A 2 -16.13 71.09 10.38
N LEU A 3 -16.27 69.86 10.90
CA LEU A 3 -16.92 69.20 12.05
C LEU A 3 -16.46 67.71 11.96
N LEU A 4 -16.15 67.08 13.09
CA LEU A 4 -16.28 65.64 13.48
C LEU A 4 -15.60 64.53 12.61
N SER A 5 -15.08 63.42 13.15
CA SER A 5 -15.17 62.84 14.50
C SER A 5 -14.00 61.88 14.75
N ILE A 6 -13.69 61.76 16.04
CA ILE A 6 -12.61 61.01 16.66
C ILE A 6 -12.88 59.49 16.60
N PHE A 7 -11.94 58.72 16.05
CA PHE A 7 -11.86 57.26 16.21
C PHE A 7 -11.24 56.95 17.58
N VAL A 8 -12.05 56.47 18.54
CA VAL A 8 -11.54 55.83 19.76
C VAL A 8 -11.70 54.32 19.63
N LEU A 9 -10.55 53.64 19.70
CA LEU A 9 -10.41 52.20 19.93
C LEU A 9 -11.31 51.74 21.08
N ALA A 10 -12.21 50.80 20.81
CA ALA A 10 -12.73 49.90 21.83
C ALA A 10 -12.12 48.51 21.58
N LEU A 11 -11.30 48.06 22.53
CA LEU A 11 -10.68 46.73 22.56
C LEU A 11 -11.75 45.65 22.37
N LEU A 12 -11.66 44.90 21.26
CA LEU A 12 -12.28 43.59 21.13
C LEU A 12 -11.48 42.60 21.99
N VAL A 13 -11.95 42.36 23.21
CA VAL A 13 -11.55 41.19 23.99
C VAL A 13 -12.07 39.96 23.26
N MET A 14 -11.16 39.18 22.68
CA MET A 14 -11.41 37.87 22.09
C MET A 14 -11.89 36.92 23.20
N PHE A 15 -13.20 36.84 23.39
CA PHE A 15 -13.83 35.72 24.09
C PHE A 15 -14.29 34.71 23.05
N ASP A 16 -13.61 33.57 23.04
CA ASP A 16 -13.93 32.38 22.24
C ASP A 16 -15.35 31.88 22.62
N LEU A 17 -16.37 32.28 21.84
CA LEU A 17 -17.76 31.86 22.02
C LEU A 17 -18.04 30.71 21.05
N ASP A 18 -17.98 29.48 21.58
CA ASP A 18 -18.39 28.24 20.91
C ASP A 18 -19.89 28.30 20.51
N THR A 19 -20.22 28.92 19.38
CA THR A 19 -21.59 29.07 18.86
C THR A 19 -22.11 27.76 18.26
N HIS A 20 -23.20 27.23 18.79
CA HIS A 20 -23.83 25.97 18.35
C HIS A 20 -25.30 26.19 18.00
N ASN A 21 -25.77 25.50 16.95
CA ASN A 21 -27.16 25.59 16.47
C ASN A 21 -28.01 24.43 16.99
N CYS A 22 -29.26 24.71 17.39
CA CYS A 22 -30.24 23.73 17.86
C CYS A 22 -31.35 23.57 16.80
N SER A 23 -31.26 22.54 15.96
CA SER A 23 -32.30 22.20 14.98
C SER A 23 -32.42 20.68 14.81
N GLY A 24 -33.54 20.10 15.23
CA GLY A 24 -33.77 18.65 15.13
C GLY A 24 -32.87 17.81 16.05
N THR A 25 -32.42 16.65 15.58
CA THR A 25 -31.61 15.66 16.33
C THR A 25 -30.09 15.89 16.24
N ASN A 26 -29.60 16.87 15.46
CA ASN A 26 -28.17 17.07 15.22
C ASN A 26 -27.67 18.44 15.73
N VAL A 27 -26.49 18.46 16.36
CA VAL A 27 -25.82 19.67 16.86
C VAL A 27 -24.68 20.04 15.91
N TYR A 28 -24.75 21.22 15.28
CA TYR A 28 -23.71 21.70 14.35
C TYR A 28 -22.80 22.75 15.01
N ARG A 29 -21.48 22.67 14.76
CA ARG A 29 -20.50 23.70 15.13
C ARG A 29 -20.46 24.76 14.03
N LEU A 30 -20.66 26.02 14.39
CA LEU A 30 -20.61 27.14 13.44
C LEU A 30 -19.24 27.83 13.50
N LYS A 31 -18.63 28.08 12.34
CA LYS A 31 -17.48 28.99 12.19
C LYS A 31 -17.97 30.36 11.73
N GLN A 32 -17.36 31.42 12.23
CA GLN A 32 -17.68 32.81 11.89
C GLN A 32 -16.61 33.37 10.94
N GLU A 33 -16.99 33.79 9.73
CA GLU A 33 -16.14 34.56 8.81
C GLU A 33 -16.94 35.75 8.27
N ASN A 34 -16.38 36.97 8.36
CA ASN A 34 -16.96 38.21 7.84
C ASN A 34 -18.43 38.48 8.25
N GLY A 35 -18.78 38.21 9.52
CA GLY A 35 -20.12 38.47 10.05
C GLY A 35 -21.17 37.42 9.68
N ASN A 36 -20.82 36.36 8.93
CA ASN A 36 -21.70 35.26 8.55
C ASN A 36 -21.30 33.95 9.27
N LEU A 37 -22.29 33.15 9.66
CA LEU A 37 -22.13 31.85 10.33
C LEU A 37 -22.21 30.71 9.32
N PHE A 38 -21.22 29.83 9.28
CA PHE A 38 -21.14 28.67 8.37
C PHE A 38 -21.03 27.34 9.13
N THR A 39 -21.70 26.29 8.67
CA THR A 39 -21.53 24.91 9.15
C THR A 39 -20.39 24.22 8.41
N ASN A 40 -19.56 23.44 9.12
CA ASN A 40 -18.54 22.61 8.48
C ASN A 40 -19.12 21.25 8.07
N SER A 41 -19.70 21.16 6.87
CA SER A 41 -19.80 19.89 6.14
C SER A 41 -19.96 20.15 4.63
N HIS A 42 -18.93 19.77 3.88
CA HIS A 42 -19.03 19.48 2.45
C HIS A 42 -20.09 18.38 2.23
N LEU A 43 -20.85 18.52 1.14
CA LEU A 43 -22.05 17.73 0.74
C LEU A 43 -23.28 18.10 1.59
N ASP A 44 -24.27 18.85 1.11
CA ASP A 44 -25.00 18.67 -0.15
C ASP A 44 -25.49 20.01 -0.76
N ARG A 45 -25.37 20.18 -2.09
CA ARG A 45 -26.10 21.22 -2.84
C ARG A 45 -27.52 20.73 -3.06
N THR A 46 -28.42 21.00 -2.13
CA THR A 46 -29.86 20.97 -2.41
C THR A 46 -30.49 22.28 -1.98
N THR A 47 -31.13 22.89 -2.97
CA THR A 47 -31.93 24.10 -2.91
C THR A 47 -32.93 24.05 -1.77
N VAL A 48 -32.77 24.92 -0.77
CA VAL A 48 -33.84 25.21 0.19
C VAL A 48 -34.82 26.13 -0.53
N SER A 49 -35.89 25.54 -1.05
CA SER A 49 -37.10 26.24 -1.46
C SER A 49 -37.77 26.87 -0.25
N ASP A 50 -38.34 28.06 -0.46
CA ASP A 50 -39.30 28.71 0.42
C ASP A 50 -40.32 27.72 1.00
N ASP A 51 -40.28 27.54 2.32
CA ASP A 51 -41.37 27.16 3.24
C ASP A 51 -40.83 26.28 4.37
N THR A 52 -40.21 26.92 5.36
CA THR A 52 -40.43 26.75 6.80
C THR A 52 -39.27 27.42 7.53
N LYS A 53 -39.56 28.55 8.19
CA LYS A 53 -38.69 29.18 9.19
C LYS A 53 -38.42 28.18 10.33
N ALA A 54 -37.44 27.30 10.19
CA ALA A 54 -36.87 26.61 11.34
C ALA A 54 -36.18 27.68 12.19
N LYS A 55 -36.73 27.96 13.38
CA LYS A 55 -36.16 28.87 14.39
C LYS A 55 -34.79 28.34 14.81
N HIS A 56 -33.74 28.75 14.10
CA HIS A 56 -32.36 28.50 14.50
C HIS A 56 -32.05 29.34 15.76
N ALA A 57 -32.03 28.68 16.92
CA ALA A 57 -31.69 29.32 18.18
C ALA A 57 -30.21 29.07 18.50
N VAL A 58 -29.38 30.11 18.33
CA VAL A 58 -27.99 30.11 18.79
C VAL A 58 -28.01 30.06 20.32
N TYR A 59 -27.30 29.12 20.93
CA TYR A 59 -27.33 28.92 22.38
C TYR A 59 -25.93 28.74 22.97
N ASN A 60 -25.79 29.13 24.24
CA ASN A 60 -24.54 29.00 24.98
C ASN A 60 -24.49 27.62 25.65
N LYS A 61 -23.62 26.71 25.16
CA LYS A 61 -23.47 25.34 25.69
C LYS A 61 -23.11 25.26 27.18
N ARG A 62 -22.56 26.32 27.76
CA ARG A 62 -22.23 26.38 29.20
C ARG A 62 -23.49 26.56 30.06
N THR A 63 -24.50 27.25 29.55
CA THR A 63 -25.69 27.65 30.31
C THR A 63 -26.98 27.02 29.78
N GLN A 64 -26.97 26.48 28.57
CA GLN A 64 -28.13 25.98 27.84
C GLN A 64 -27.81 24.65 27.17
N LEU A 65 -28.83 23.80 27.08
CA LEU A 65 -28.79 22.45 26.50
C LEU A 65 -29.91 22.34 25.45
N CYS A 66 -29.65 21.70 24.31
CA CYS A 66 -30.63 21.51 23.24
C CYS A 66 -31.14 20.06 23.26
N CYS A 67 -32.41 19.83 23.63
CA CYS A 67 -33.05 18.51 23.60
C CYS A 67 -34.25 18.52 22.65
N GLY A 68 -34.26 17.64 21.65
CA GLY A 68 -35.37 17.52 20.69
C GLY A 68 -35.75 18.83 20.00
N GLY A 69 -34.77 19.68 19.68
CA GLY A 69 -35.00 21.01 19.08
C GLY A 69 -35.48 22.10 20.05
N GLN A 70 -35.54 21.85 21.36
CA GLN A 70 -35.89 22.84 22.38
C GLN A 70 -34.70 23.20 23.27
N LEU A 71 -34.50 24.50 23.52
CA LEU A 71 -33.50 24.99 24.47
C LEU A 71 -34.00 24.82 25.91
N ARG A 72 -33.19 24.16 26.73
CA ARG A 72 -33.37 23.95 28.17
C ARG A 72 -32.25 24.64 28.94
N PRO A 73 -32.53 25.30 30.07
CA PRO A 73 -31.47 25.80 30.94
C PRO A 73 -30.67 24.62 31.52
N ARG A 74 -29.34 24.73 31.53
CA ARG A 74 -28.46 23.77 32.22
C ARG A 74 -28.58 24.07 33.72
N SER A 75 -29.54 23.44 34.39
CA SER A 75 -29.74 23.58 35.84
C SER A 75 -28.43 23.27 36.56
N VAL A 76 -28.17 23.97 37.67
CA VAL A 76 -26.93 23.97 38.48
C VAL A 76 -26.75 22.65 39.26
N LEU A 77 -27.08 21.52 38.64
CA LEU A 77 -26.73 20.19 39.08
C LEU A 77 -25.36 19.88 38.46
N ASN A 78 -24.48 19.35 39.30
CA ASN A 78 -23.08 19.06 39.00
C ASN A 78 -22.84 18.42 37.62
N GLU A 79 -21.63 18.62 37.13
CA GLU A 79 -21.05 18.08 35.89
C GLU A 79 -21.62 16.71 35.47
N SER A 80 -22.56 16.68 34.50
CA SER A 80 -22.89 15.61 33.52
C SER A 80 -24.37 15.63 33.05
N VAL A 81 -24.91 16.79 32.63
CA VAL A 81 -26.29 16.87 32.10
C VAL A 81 -26.30 16.72 30.57
N GLU A 82 -27.08 15.74 30.09
CA GLU A 82 -27.26 15.35 28.68
C GLU A 82 -28.75 15.29 28.29
N CYS A 83 -29.04 15.03 27.01
CA CYS A 83 -30.42 14.91 26.51
C CYS A 83 -30.76 13.47 26.14
N CYS A 84 -31.93 13.02 26.57
CA CYS A 84 -32.57 11.81 26.09
C CYS A 84 -33.84 12.18 25.32
N GLY A 85 -33.76 12.20 23.98
CA GLY A 85 -34.83 12.72 23.15
C GLY A 85 -35.13 14.21 23.46
N THR A 86 -36.28 14.49 24.06
CA THR A 86 -36.73 15.85 24.42
C THR A 86 -36.41 16.25 25.86
N SER A 87 -35.96 15.31 26.70
CA SER A 87 -35.79 15.51 28.15
C SER A 87 -34.32 15.62 28.56
N PRO A 88 -33.94 16.63 29.35
CA PRO A 88 -32.61 16.67 29.97
C PRO A 88 -32.52 15.64 31.09
N TYR A 89 -31.37 14.98 31.25
CA TYR A 89 -31.11 14.02 32.31
C TYR A 89 -29.66 14.09 32.81
N ASN A 90 -29.41 13.57 34.02
CA ASN A 90 -28.07 13.42 34.58
C ASN A 90 -27.47 12.09 34.10
N SER A 91 -26.44 12.15 33.25
CA SER A 91 -25.80 10.95 32.68
C SER A 91 -24.92 10.17 33.66
N LYS A 92 -24.76 10.64 34.91
CA LYS A 92 -24.15 9.84 35.99
C LYS A 92 -25.15 9.01 36.80
N GLU A 93 -26.44 9.35 36.77
CA GLU A 93 -27.47 8.73 37.65
C GLU A 93 -28.55 7.99 36.87
N SER A 94 -28.71 8.32 35.58
CA SER A 94 -29.78 7.79 34.74
C SER A 94 -29.23 7.40 33.37
N LEU A 95 -29.95 6.50 32.68
CA LEU A 95 -29.53 5.93 31.41
C LEU A 95 -30.53 6.30 30.31
N CYS A 96 -30.03 6.66 29.13
CA CYS A 96 -30.85 6.90 27.95
C CYS A 96 -30.59 5.83 26.88
N CYS A 97 -31.61 5.04 26.53
CA CYS A 97 -31.53 4.01 25.50
C CYS A 97 -32.39 4.38 24.30
N ASN A 98 -31.74 4.83 23.22
CA ASN A 98 -32.40 5.21 21.96
C ASN A 98 -33.64 6.11 22.14
N GLY A 99 -33.56 7.10 23.03
CA GLY A 99 -34.63 8.05 23.33
C GLY A 99 -35.54 7.67 24.51
N CYS A 100 -35.40 6.47 25.10
CA CYS A 100 -36.09 6.06 26.31
C CYS A 100 -35.23 6.38 27.55
N LEU A 101 -35.75 7.24 28.43
CA LEU A 101 -35.07 7.63 29.68
C LEU A 101 -35.42 6.65 30.81
N TYR A 102 -34.38 6.13 31.47
CA TYR A 102 -34.49 5.27 32.65
C TYR A 102 -33.87 5.96 33.87
N GLU A 103 -34.73 6.42 34.77
CA GLU A 103 -34.32 7.06 36.03
C GLU A 103 -33.70 6.06 37.01
N ASN A 104 -32.73 6.52 37.82
CA ASN A 104 -32.03 5.70 38.83
C ASN A 104 -31.30 4.47 38.25
N LYS A 105 -30.84 4.57 37.00
CA LYS A 105 -30.05 3.56 36.30
C LYS A 105 -28.67 4.14 35.99
N ASN A 106 -27.74 3.98 36.91
CA ASN A 106 -26.37 4.44 36.72
C ASN A 106 -25.70 3.67 35.55
N PRO A 107 -25.14 4.37 34.53
CA PRO A 107 -24.39 3.73 33.45
C PRO A 107 -23.19 2.87 33.88
N ASP A 108 -22.70 3.03 35.11
CA ASP A 108 -21.67 2.16 35.70
C ASP A 108 -22.16 0.72 35.94
N HIS A 109 -23.48 0.48 35.94
CA HIS A 109 -24.08 -0.85 36.17
C HIS A 109 -25.05 -1.28 35.06
N TYR A 110 -25.54 -0.33 34.25
CA TYR A 110 -26.55 -0.57 33.24
C TYR A 110 -26.05 -0.22 31.84
N GLY A 111 -26.36 -1.09 30.87
CA GLY A 111 -26.14 -0.86 29.45
C GLY A 111 -27.45 -0.69 28.69
N CYS A 112 -27.36 -0.28 27.43
CA CYS A 112 -28.50 -0.20 26.53
C CYS A 112 -28.47 -1.29 25.47
N CYS A 113 -29.60 -1.94 25.25
CA CYS A 113 -29.86 -2.83 24.14
C CYS A 113 -31.02 -2.29 23.33
N SER A 114 -30.71 -1.56 22.24
CA SER A 114 -31.70 -0.77 21.52
C SER A 114 -32.41 0.23 22.45
N THR A 115 -33.72 0.07 22.68
CA THR A 115 -34.53 0.91 23.56
C THR A 115 -34.56 0.45 25.01
N SER A 116 -34.03 -0.74 25.33
CA SER A 116 -34.14 -1.35 26.66
C SER A 116 -32.86 -1.16 27.48
N ALA A 117 -33.00 -0.81 28.76
CA ALA A 117 -31.91 -0.85 29.74
C ALA A 117 -31.73 -2.27 30.29
N TYR A 118 -30.48 -2.70 30.49
CA TYR A 118 -30.14 -4.03 31.03
C TYR A 118 -28.94 -3.94 32.00
N ILE A 119 -28.79 -4.92 32.89
CA ILE A 119 -27.64 -5.00 33.81
C ILE A 119 -26.56 -5.85 33.15
N PHE A 120 -25.38 -5.28 32.86
CA PHE A 120 -24.36 -5.99 32.08
C PHE A 120 -23.69 -7.17 32.81
N THR A 121 -23.90 -7.31 34.12
CA THR A 121 -23.45 -8.47 34.90
C THR A 121 -24.45 -9.64 34.86
N GLU A 122 -25.70 -9.38 34.49
CA GLU A 122 -26.77 -10.39 34.46
C GLU A 122 -27.23 -10.72 33.04
N GLU A 123 -27.08 -9.76 32.13
CA GLU A 123 -27.56 -9.82 30.77
C GLU A 123 -26.51 -9.30 29.79
N MET A 124 -26.64 -9.68 28.53
CA MET A 124 -25.87 -9.14 27.41
C MET A 124 -26.78 -8.81 26.24
N CYS A 125 -26.34 -7.84 25.43
CA CYS A 125 -27.04 -7.44 24.21
C CYS A 125 -26.33 -7.98 22.97
N CYS A 126 -27.05 -8.76 22.16
CA CYS A 126 -26.58 -9.17 20.84
C CYS A 126 -27.39 -8.43 19.77
N SER A 127 -26.72 -7.44 19.13
CA SER A 127 -27.29 -6.48 18.19
C SER A 127 -28.47 -5.68 18.77
N SER A 128 -29.66 -6.27 18.86
CA SER A 128 -30.86 -5.62 19.43
C SER A 128 -31.69 -6.54 20.33
N LYS A 129 -31.16 -7.72 20.70
CA LYS A 129 -31.84 -8.72 21.52
C LYS A 129 -31.07 -8.95 22.81
N LEU A 130 -31.79 -8.92 23.95
CA LEU A 130 -31.23 -9.24 25.26
C LEU A 130 -31.18 -10.75 25.49
N HIS A 131 -30.11 -11.18 26.14
CA HIS A 131 -29.85 -12.56 26.54
C HIS A 131 -29.29 -12.60 27.96
N LYS A 132 -29.42 -13.74 28.63
CA LYS A 132 -28.78 -13.95 29.93
C LYS A 132 -27.26 -13.97 29.76
N PHE A 133 -26.56 -13.32 30.67
CA PHE A 133 -25.11 -13.32 30.68
C PHE A 133 -24.58 -14.67 31.17
N HIS A 134 -23.72 -15.29 30.36
CA HIS A 134 -22.82 -16.33 30.79
C HIS A 134 -21.40 -15.97 30.37
N HIS A 135 -20.41 -16.30 31.19
CA HIS A 135 -19.00 -15.99 30.95
C HIS A 135 -18.43 -16.65 29.68
N THR A 136 -19.09 -17.67 29.15
CA THR A 136 -18.75 -18.34 27.89
C THR A 136 -19.65 -17.94 26.73
N SER A 137 -20.64 -17.08 26.94
CA SER A 137 -21.51 -16.63 25.87
C SER A 137 -20.85 -15.55 25.02
N SER A 138 -20.99 -15.67 23.70
CA SER A 138 -20.64 -14.64 22.73
C SER A 138 -21.78 -14.45 21.74
N CYS A 139 -21.82 -13.28 21.10
CA CYS A 139 -22.87 -12.92 20.14
C CYS A 139 -22.54 -13.39 18.72
N CYS A 140 -23.57 -13.85 18.01
CA CYS A 140 -23.56 -14.10 16.57
C CYS A 140 -24.86 -13.53 15.98
N GLY A 141 -24.78 -12.33 15.41
CA GLY A 141 -25.98 -11.57 15.02
C GLY A 141 -26.85 -11.26 16.24
N ASN A 142 -28.08 -11.80 16.25
CA ASN A 142 -29.06 -11.59 17.31
C ASN A 142 -29.06 -12.71 18.36
N GLU A 143 -28.30 -13.78 18.19
CA GLU A 143 -28.30 -14.94 19.09
C GLU A 143 -26.96 -15.06 19.83
N THR A 144 -26.97 -15.75 20.98
CA THR A 144 -25.77 -16.10 21.74
C THR A 144 -25.35 -17.54 21.49
N TYR A 145 -24.07 -17.84 21.66
CA TYR A 145 -23.54 -19.21 21.66
C TYR A 145 -22.45 -19.39 22.72
N ASP A 146 -22.25 -20.62 23.21
CA ASP A 146 -21.12 -20.96 24.10
C ASP A 146 -19.83 -21.12 23.27
N VAL A 147 -18.83 -20.28 23.55
CA VAL A 147 -17.53 -20.27 22.85
C VAL A 147 -16.72 -21.56 23.02
N ARG A 148 -17.06 -22.42 23.99
CA ARG A 148 -16.43 -23.73 24.20
C ARG A 148 -16.96 -24.81 23.27
N GLU A 149 -18.12 -24.59 22.64
CA GLU A 149 -18.79 -25.59 21.81
C GLU A 149 -18.95 -25.13 20.36
N LYS A 150 -19.11 -23.82 20.15
CA LYS A 150 -19.48 -23.23 18.86
C LYS A 150 -18.70 -21.96 18.57
N TYR A 151 -18.77 -21.49 17.34
CA TYR A 151 -18.26 -20.19 16.91
C TYR A 151 -19.21 -19.52 15.91
N CYS A 152 -19.04 -18.21 15.73
CA CYS A 152 -19.79 -17.44 14.75
C CYS A 152 -19.05 -17.40 13.41
N PHE A 153 -19.58 -18.09 12.42
CA PHE A 153 -19.09 -18.07 11.05
C PHE A 153 -19.68 -16.86 10.30
N GLN A 154 -18.79 -15.99 9.80
CA GLN A 154 -19.13 -14.79 9.01
C GLN A 154 -20.20 -13.91 9.68
N ASP A 155 -20.12 -13.74 11.00
CA ASP A 155 -20.99 -12.88 11.81
C ASP A 155 -22.50 -13.17 11.72
N ARG A 156 -22.89 -14.34 11.22
CA ARG A 156 -24.31 -14.66 10.93
C ARG A 156 -24.73 -16.09 11.27
N LEU A 157 -23.81 -17.05 11.29
CA LEU A 157 -24.14 -18.46 11.42
C LEU A 157 -23.38 -19.08 12.60
N ILE A 158 -24.10 -19.64 13.56
CA ILE A 158 -23.50 -20.36 14.69
C ILE A 158 -23.27 -21.81 14.26
N ILE A 159 -22.01 -22.27 14.26
CA ILE A 159 -21.63 -23.66 13.94
C ILE A 159 -20.68 -24.23 14.98
N GLY A 160 -20.59 -25.56 15.08
CA GLY A 160 -19.73 -26.25 16.06
C GLY A 160 -18.24 -26.01 15.82
N LEU A 161 -17.41 -26.10 16.87
CA LEU A 161 -15.96 -25.90 16.77
C LEU A 161 -15.25 -26.84 15.78
N TRP A 162 -15.82 -28.03 15.53
CA TRP A 162 -15.31 -29.03 14.59
C TRP A 162 -16.01 -28.99 13.24
N GLU A 163 -16.79 -27.94 12.98
CA GLU A 163 -17.56 -27.77 11.76
C GLU A 163 -17.09 -26.55 10.96
N SER A 164 -17.21 -26.63 9.65
CA SER A 164 -16.97 -25.51 8.75
C SER A 164 -17.95 -25.54 7.58
N LYS A 165 -17.92 -24.51 6.73
CA LYS A 165 -18.81 -24.38 5.59
C LYS A 165 -18.05 -24.59 4.28
N CYS A 166 -18.60 -25.43 3.40
CA CYS A 166 -18.11 -25.67 2.06
C CYS A 166 -19.24 -25.50 1.04
N GLY A 167 -19.23 -24.41 0.27
CA GLY A 167 -20.39 -24.04 -0.54
C GLY A 167 -21.59 -23.82 0.38
N ASP A 168 -22.66 -24.60 0.20
CA ASP A 168 -23.87 -24.51 1.02
C ASP A 168 -23.93 -25.54 2.16
N ASN A 169 -22.95 -26.44 2.26
CA ASN A 169 -22.93 -27.51 3.26
C ASN A 169 -22.11 -27.14 4.49
N ILE A 170 -22.63 -27.46 5.68
CA ILE A 170 -21.85 -27.54 6.92
C ILE A 170 -21.26 -28.95 6.99
N TYR A 171 -19.98 -29.07 7.32
CA TYR A 171 -19.27 -30.34 7.35
C TYR A 171 -18.34 -30.45 8.55
N ASN A 172 -18.09 -31.68 9.03
CA ASN A 172 -17.13 -31.98 10.08
C ASN A 172 -15.70 -31.92 9.52
N THR A 173 -14.87 -31.03 10.07
CA THR A 173 -13.49 -30.79 9.62
C THR A 173 -12.54 -31.96 9.88
N SER A 174 -12.93 -32.89 10.75
CA SER A 174 -12.17 -34.12 11.02
C SER A 174 -12.41 -35.20 9.97
N GLU A 175 -13.57 -35.15 9.29
CA GLU A 175 -14.01 -36.16 8.32
C GLU A 175 -13.83 -35.70 6.88
N TYR A 176 -13.95 -34.39 6.63
CA TYR A 176 -13.87 -33.82 5.30
C TYR A 176 -12.97 -32.58 5.26
N MET A 177 -12.51 -32.25 4.06
CA MET A 177 -11.87 -30.98 3.70
C MET A 177 -12.63 -30.33 2.55
N CYS A 178 -12.65 -29.01 2.52
CA CYS A 178 -13.29 -28.25 1.44
C CYS A 178 -12.26 -27.77 0.41
N CYS A 179 -12.40 -28.21 -0.85
CA CYS A 179 -11.60 -27.73 -1.96
C CYS A 179 -12.51 -27.15 -3.04
N ASN A 180 -12.42 -25.84 -3.28
CA ASN A 180 -13.22 -25.12 -4.28
C ASN A 180 -14.72 -25.49 -4.27
N LYS A 181 -15.36 -25.39 -3.08
CA LYS A 181 -16.76 -25.75 -2.83
C LYS A 181 -17.11 -27.24 -2.96
N THR A 182 -16.12 -28.12 -3.14
CA THR A 182 -16.30 -29.58 -3.13
C THR A 182 -15.81 -30.16 -1.82
N LEU A 183 -16.64 -31.02 -1.20
CA LEU A 183 -16.26 -31.79 -0.02
C LEU A 183 -15.48 -33.03 -0.44
N ILE A 184 -14.33 -33.23 0.18
CA ILE A 184 -13.43 -34.36 -0.06
C ILE A 184 -13.14 -35.03 1.28
N PRO A 185 -13.08 -36.37 1.37
CA PRO A 185 -12.68 -37.04 2.60
C PRO A 185 -11.34 -36.50 3.12
N HIS A 186 -11.29 -36.22 4.41
CA HIS A 186 -10.12 -35.63 5.06
C HIS A 186 -8.94 -36.61 4.98
N LYS A 187 -7.82 -36.11 4.45
CA LYS A 187 -6.55 -36.84 4.40
C LYS A 187 -5.46 -35.96 4.98
N TYR A 188 -4.80 -36.44 6.03
CA TYR A 188 -3.71 -35.70 6.68
C TYR A 188 -2.62 -35.34 5.67
N SER A 189 -2.12 -34.12 5.78
CA SER A 189 -1.07 -33.56 4.89
C SER A 189 -1.47 -33.34 3.43
N HIS A 190 -2.69 -33.68 3.01
CA HIS A 190 -3.18 -33.34 1.68
C HIS A 190 -3.50 -31.85 1.55
N ARG A 191 -3.33 -31.31 0.36
CA ARG A 191 -3.68 -29.93 0.01
C ARG A 191 -4.72 -29.89 -1.10
N CYS A 192 -5.44 -28.77 -1.21
CA CYS A 192 -6.37 -28.56 -2.31
C CYS A 192 -5.66 -28.14 -3.60
N CYS A 193 -6.12 -28.68 -4.73
CA CYS A 193 -5.81 -28.21 -6.07
C CYS A 193 -7.11 -28.15 -6.87
N GLY A 194 -7.67 -26.95 -7.06
CA GLY A 194 -9.03 -26.81 -7.55
C GLY A 194 -10.04 -27.51 -6.64
N SER A 195 -10.86 -28.40 -7.21
CA SER A 195 -11.84 -29.23 -6.51
C SER A 195 -11.33 -30.61 -6.09
N LEU A 196 -10.02 -30.86 -6.19
CA LEU A 196 -9.37 -32.12 -5.82
C LEU A 196 -8.43 -31.91 -4.62
N SER A 197 -8.13 -33.00 -3.92
CA SER A 197 -7.05 -33.04 -2.93
C SER A 197 -5.86 -33.84 -3.46
N TYR A 198 -4.65 -33.44 -3.07
CA TYR A 198 -3.42 -34.12 -3.47
C TYR A 198 -2.41 -34.17 -2.33
N ASP A 199 -1.56 -35.21 -2.36
CA ASP A 199 -0.42 -35.33 -1.46
C ASP A 199 0.79 -34.53 -2.00
N PRO A 200 1.22 -33.48 -1.28
CA PRO A 200 2.36 -32.64 -1.68
C PRO A 200 3.72 -33.36 -1.59
N SER A 201 3.77 -34.58 -1.05
CA SER A 201 4.99 -35.40 -1.04
C SER A 201 5.37 -35.85 -2.44
N ASN A 202 4.38 -36.19 -3.26
CA ASN A 202 4.56 -36.81 -4.58
C ASN A 202 4.07 -35.95 -5.75
N ASN A 203 3.13 -35.04 -5.50
CA ASN A 203 2.45 -34.25 -6.51
C ASN A 203 2.55 -32.75 -6.23
N ASP A 204 2.35 -31.94 -7.26
CA ASP A 204 2.23 -30.49 -7.25
C ASP A 204 0.86 -30.07 -7.81
N CYS A 205 0.48 -28.81 -7.58
CA CYS A 205 -0.71 -28.20 -8.17
C CYS A 205 -0.32 -27.13 -9.18
N VAL A 206 -0.70 -27.30 -10.45
CA VAL A 206 -0.42 -26.35 -11.52
C VAL A 206 -1.72 -25.98 -12.23
N GLY A 207 -2.17 -24.73 -12.07
CA GLY A 207 -3.38 -24.23 -12.74
C GLY A 207 -4.66 -25.01 -12.37
N ASN A 208 -4.82 -25.39 -11.10
CA ASN A 208 -5.90 -26.27 -10.61
C ASN A 208 -5.85 -27.72 -11.09
N HIS A 209 -4.73 -28.17 -11.69
CA HIS A 209 -4.50 -29.56 -12.05
C HIS A 209 -3.45 -30.20 -11.15
N VAL A 210 -3.76 -31.38 -10.62
CA VAL A 210 -2.80 -32.20 -9.86
C VAL A 210 -1.85 -32.87 -10.84
N VAL A 211 -0.56 -32.63 -10.67
CA VAL A 211 0.50 -33.18 -11.52
C VAL A 211 1.58 -33.83 -10.65
N GLN A 212 2.33 -34.78 -11.20
CA GLN A 212 3.50 -35.33 -10.49
C GLN A 212 4.56 -34.24 -10.28
N LYS A 213 5.38 -34.37 -9.24
CA LYS A 213 6.52 -33.46 -9.07
C LYS A 213 7.40 -33.40 -10.31
N GLY A 214 7.85 -32.20 -10.66
CA GLY A 214 8.62 -31.94 -11.87
C GLY A 214 7.81 -31.94 -13.17
N HIS A 215 6.48 -32.09 -13.10
CA HIS A 215 5.61 -31.90 -14.25
C HIS A 215 4.92 -30.53 -14.21
N ARG A 216 4.50 -30.06 -15.39
CA ARG A 216 3.63 -28.88 -15.57
C ARG A 216 2.38 -29.28 -16.34
N TRP A 217 1.45 -28.34 -16.49
CA TRP A 217 0.23 -28.52 -17.25
C TRP A 217 0.25 -27.71 -18.55
N CYS A 218 -0.17 -28.31 -19.66
CA CYS A 218 -0.35 -27.64 -20.94
C CYS A 218 -1.83 -27.76 -21.39
N PRO A 219 -2.47 -26.67 -21.83
CA PRO A 219 -3.80 -26.71 -22.42
C PRO A 219 -3.91 -27.79 -23.51
N ASN A 220 -5.02 -28.52 -23.55
CA ASN A 220 -5.33 -29.58 -24.53
C ASN A 220 -4.37 -30.79 -24.58
N HIS A 221 -3.30 -30.82 -23.80
CA HIS A 221 -2.36 -31.95 -23.71
C HIS A 221 -2.29 -32.57 -22.31
N GLY A 222 -2.48 -31.76 -21.26
CA GLY A 222 -2.43 -32.21 -19.88
C GLY A 222 -1.04 -32.10 -19.26
N ALA A 223 -0.72 -33.04 -18.36
CA ALA A 223 0.54 -33.03 -17.60
C ALA A 223 1.73 -33.43 -18.49
N TYR A 224 2.87 -32.74 -18.35
CA TYR A 224 4.10 -33.04 -19.09
C TYR A 224 5.37 -32.83 -18.24
N ASP A 225 6.43 -33.60 -18.53
CA ASP A 225 7.73 -33.49 -17.85
C ASP A 225 8.51 -32.27 -18.38
N VAL A 226 8.84 -31.33 -17.49
CA VAL A 226 9.55 -30.07 -17.80
C VAL A 226 10.96 -30.28 -18.33
N ARG A 227 11.54 -31.47 -18.14
CA ARG A 227 12.87 -31.82 -18.64
C ARG A 227 12.85 -32.12 -20.13
N THR A 228 11.74 -32.61 -20.66
CA THR A 228 11.63 -33.12 -22.04
C THR A 228 10.78 -32.24 -22.95
N HIS A 229 9.82 -31.51 -22.40
CA HIS A 229 8.90 -30.67 -23.16
C HIS A 229 8.71 -29.30 -22.46
N ASP A 230 8.24 -28.31 -23.20
CA ASP A 230 7.69 -27.06 -22.67
C ASP A 230 6.36 -26.76 -23.40
N CYS A 231 5.47 -26.01 -22.75
CA CYS A 231 4.20 -25.59 -23.32
C CYS A 231 4.30 -24.13 -23.82
N CYS A 232 4.29 -23.94 -25.14
CA CYS A 232 4.44 -22.64 -25.79
C CYS A 232 3.07 -22.19 -26.33
N GLU A 233 2.47 -21.16 -25.73
CA GLU A 233 1.15 -20.63 -26.11
C GLU A 233 0.06 -21.69 -26.29
N GLY A 234 0.09 -22.74 -25.45
CA GLY A 234 -0.89 -23.84 -25.49
C GLY A 234 -0.47 -25.04 -26.33
N HIS A 235 0.67 -24.99 -27.02
CA HIS A 235 1.22 -26.10 -27.78
C HIS A 235 2.33 -26.79 -27.02
N LEU A 236 2.24 -28.12 -26.86
CA LEU A 236 3.29 -28.90 -26.23
C LEU A 236 4.43 -29.16 -27.23
N LEU A 237 5.60 -28.59 -26.98
CA LEU A 237 6.77 -28.71 -27.84
C LEU A 237 7.89 -29.49 -27.14
N LYS A 238 8.55 -30.37 -27.87
CA LYS A 238 9.71 -31.14 -27.37
C LYS A 238 10.94 -30.24 -27.28
N ARG A 239 11.70 -30.38 -26.20
CA ARG A 239 12.97 -29.71 -25.99
C ARG A 239 14.08 -30.48 -26.69
N ASN A 240 14.92 -29.76 -27.43
CA ASN A 240 16.11 -30.36 -28.07
C ASN A 240 17.34 -30.36 -27.16
N GLY A 241 17.27 -29.69 -26.00
CA GLY A 241 18.37 -29.63 -25.03
C GLY A 241 18.01 -28.86 -23.75
N PRO A 242 18.94 -28.81 -22.78
CA PRO A 242 18.72 -28.20 -21.46
C PRO A 242 18.50 -26.68 -21.48
N PHE A 243 18.91 -26.00 -22.56
CA PHE A 243 18.73 -24.55 -22.75
C PHE A 243 17.53 -24.21 -23.65
N TRP A 244 16.87 -25.20 -24.25
CA TRP A 244 15.72 -24.96 -25.11
C TRP A 244 14.48 -24.64 -24.26
N ARG A 245 13.83 -23.53 -24.60
CA ARG A 245 12.69 -22.93 -23.89
C ARG A 245 11.77 -22.23 -24.89
N CYS A 246 10.53 -21.97 -24.48
CA CYS A 246 9.60 -21.19 -25.28
C CYS A 246 10.01 -19.71 -25.41
N CYS A 247 9.76 -19.15 -26.59
CA CYS A 247 9.62 -17.73 -26.83
C CYS A 247 8.40 -17.51 -27.73
N GLY A 248 7.32 -16.97 -27.14
CA GLY A 248 6.00 -17.00 -27.78
C GLY A 248 5.58 -18.44 -28.05
N ASN A 249 5.18 -18.73 -29.29
CA ASN A 249 4.82 -20.07 -29.76
C ASN A 249 6.00 -20.93 -30.26
N LYS A 250 7.24 -20.43 -30.25
CA LYS A 250 8.42 -21.16 -30.76
C LYS A 250 9.29 -21.72 -29.63
N MET A 251 9.90 -22.87 -29.88
CA MET A 251 10.97 -23.40 -29.04
C MET A 251 12.32 -22.90 -29.57
N ILE A 252 13.07 -22.17 -28.75
CA ILE A 252 14.36 -21.57 -29.13
C ILE A 252 15.48 -22.03 -28.21
N ASP A 253 16.71 -21.97 -28.70
CA ASP A 253 17.91 -22.28 -27.91
C ASP A 253 18.38 -21.05 -27.14
N TYR A 254 18.20 -21.03 -25.81
CA TYR A 254 18.64 -19.90 -24.99
C TYR A 254 20.16 -19.80 -24.85
N ASP A 255 20.99 -20.70 -25.39
CA ASP A 255 22.43 -20.45 -25.47
C ASP A 255 22.78 -19.42 -26.56
N ILE A 256 21.99 -19.37 -27.63
CA ILE A 256 22.25 -18.53 -28.81
C ILE A 256 21.30 -17.33 -28.84
N GLU A 257 20.03 -17.59 -28.53
CA GLU A 257 18.93 -16.65 -28.67
C GLU A 257 18.35 -16.24 -27.32
N SER A 258 17.57 -15.17 -27.30
CA SER A 258 16.77 -14.78 -26.14
C SER A 258 15.40 -14.29 -26.60
N CYS A 259 14.50 -14.05 -25.65
CA CYS A 259 13.12 -13.70 -25.92
C CYS A 259 12.78 -12.30 -25.43
N CYS A 260 12.13 -11.51 -26.27
CA CYS A 260 11.60 -10.20 -25.93
C CYS A 260 10.14 -10.11 -26.38
N ALA A 261 9.20 -10.04 -25.44
CA ALA A 261 7.76 -9.96 -25.72
C ALA A 261 7.26 -11.01 -26.75
N GLY A 262 7.75 -12.24 -26.64
CA GLY A 262 7.37 -13.36 -27.53
C GLY A 262 8.16 -13.44 -28.84
N MET A 263 9.05 -12.49 -29.14
CA MET A 263 9.93 -12.52 -30.31
C MET A 263 11.35 -12.94 -29.93
N ASN A 264 11.92 -13.88 -30.66
CA ASN A 264 13.30 -14.33 -30.46
C ASN A 264 14.31 -13.38 -31.13
N PHE A 265 15.49 -13.24 -30.51
CA PHE A 265 16.61 -12.47 -31.07
C PHE A 265 17.95 -13.09 -30.70
N THR A 266 18.98 -12.86 -31.50
CA THR A 266 20.34 -13.33 -31.22
C THR A 266 21.02 -12.46 -30.16
N LYS A 267 21.46 -13.08 -29.05
CA LYS A 267 22.05 -12.35 -27.91
C LYS A 267 23.33 -11.57 -28.23
N ARG A 268 24.04 -11.97 -29.28
CA ARG A 268 25.31 -11.35 -29.70
C ARG A 268 25.13 -9.99 -30.36
N ILE A 269 23.95 -9.71 -30.90
CA ILE A 269 23.71 -8.55 -31.77
C ILE A 269 22.62 -7.66 -31.19
N ASN A 270 21.67 -8.24 -30.44
CA ASN A 270 20.51 -7.54 -29.94
C ASN A 270 20.31 -7.73 -28.44
N THR A 271 19.52 -6.84 -27.85
CA THR A 271 19.06 -6.92 -26.46
C THR A 271 17.59 -6.51 -26.35
N CYS A 272 16.94 -6.91 -25.25
CA CYS A 272 15.54 -6.58 -25.00
C CYS A 272 15.43 -5.32 -24.13
N CYS A 273 14.63 -4.36 -24.57
CA CYS A 273 14.36 -3.12 -23.86
C CYS A 273 12.85 -2.83 -23.85
N GLY A 274 12.22 -2.96 -22.69
CA GLY A 274 10.78 -2.66 -22.55
C GLY A 274 9.86 -3.44 -23.47
N GLY A 275 10.24 -4.66 -23.86
CA GLY A 275 9.49 -5.47 -24.83
C GLY A 275 9.83 -5.21 -26.30
N ARG A 276 10.81 -4.35 -26.59
CA ARG A 276 11.33 -4.13 -27.95
C ARG A 276 12.75 -4.67 -28.08
N ILE A 277 13.06 -5.23 -29.23
CA ILE A 277 14.42 -5.68 -29.57
C ILE A 277 15.18 -4.45 -30.09
N ILE A 278 16.31 -4.14 -29.46
CA ILE A 278 17.22 -3.05 -29.86
C ILE A 278 18.61 -3.64 -30.14
N GLU A 279 19.49 -2.88 -30.77
CA GLU A 279 20.85 -3.35 -31.04
C GLU A 279 21.69 -3.33 -29.75
N MET A 280 22.71 -4.17 -29.67
CA MET A 280 23.55 -4.29 -28.48
C MET A 280 24.35 -3.00 -28.19
N GLU A 281 24.58 -2.17 -29.19
CA GLU A 281 25.20 -0.84 -29.04
C GLU A 281 24.25 0.23 -28.49
N ASP A 282 22.94 0.01 -28.59
CA ASP A 282 21.94 0.90 -28.03
C ASP A 282 21.91 0.83 -26.50
N THR A 283 21.45 1.90 -25.87
CA THR A 283 21.28 1.93 -24.41
C THR A 283 19.80 1.84 -24.09
N CYS A 284 19.41 0.83 -23.31
CA CYS A 284 18.10 0.75 -22.71
C CYS A 284 18.09 1.53 -21.39
N CYS A 285 17.11 2.41 -21.21
CA CYS A 285 16.90 3.15 -19.97
C CYS A 285 15.40 3.24 -19.69
N SER A 286 14.95 2.88 -18.49
CA SER A 286 13.54 3.00 -18.11
C SER A 286 12.58 2.35 -19.12
N ASN A 287 12.96 1.16 -19.62
CA ASN A 287 12.23 0.39 -20.65
C ASN A 287 12.13 1.06 -22.04
N GLN A 288 12.98 2.04 -22.35
CA GLN A 288 12.99 2.71 -23.66
C GLN A 288 14.42 2.81 -24.21
N LYS A 289 14.54 2.80 -25.55
CA LYS A 289 15.81 3.08 -26.24
C LYS A 289 16.16 4.55 -26.01
N LEU A 290 17.33 4.80 -25.43
CA LEU A 290 17.83 6.13 -25.13
C LEU A 290 18.35 6.80 -26.40
N ASP A 291 17.90 8.02 -26.69
CA ASP A 291 18.54 8.87 -27.70
C ASP A 291 19.78 9.54 -27.09
N LYS A 292 20.95 8.94 -27.33
CA LYS A 292 22.23 9.44 -26.77
C LYS A 292 22.60 10.85 -27.22
N THR A 293 21.97 11.42 -28.26
CA THR A 293 22.25 12.79 -28.70
C THR A 293 21.60 13.83 -27.79
N THR A 294 20.38 13.55 -27.32
CA THR A 294 19.55 14.48 -26.55
C THR A 294 19.36 14.07 -25.10
N GLN A 295 19.64 12.81 -24.74
CA GLN A 295 19.26 12.23 -23.45
C GLN A 295 20.42 11.56 -22.74
N VAL A 296 20.29 11.47 -21.41
CA VAL A 296 21.14 10.67 -20.52
C VAL A 296 20.27 9.79 -19.63
N CYS A 297 20.78 8.61 -19.29
CA CYS A 297 20.10 7.71 -18.37
C CYS A 297 20.59 7.94 -16.93
N CYS A 298 19.65 8.15 -16.01
CA CYS A 298 19.92 8.20 -14.58
C CYS A 298 19.66 6.81 -14.01
N GLY A 299 20.72 6.13 -13.59
CA GLY A 299 20.63 4.77 -13.06
C GLY A 299 19.74 4.67 -11.81
N LYS A 300 19.30 3.44 -11.51
CA LYS A 300 18.54 3.14 -10.30
C LYS A 300 19.34 3.50 -9.05
N THR A 301 18.70 4.18 -8.11
CA THR A 301 19.24 4.42 -6.76
C THR A 301 18.31 3.77 -5.73
N PHE A 302 18.75 3.68 -4.47
CA PHE A 302 17.88 3.20 -3.39
C PHE A 302 16.57 4.02 -3.28
N LEU A 303 16.62 5.31 -3.64
CA LEU A 303 15.50 6.24 -3.51
C LEU A 303 14.67 6.37 -4.78
N ARG A 304 15.18 5.97 -5.96
CA ARG A 304 14.53 6.24 -7.26
C ARG A 304 14.75 5.14 -8.29
N ARG A 305 13.71 4.95 -9.10
CA ARG A 305 13.77 4.14 -10.32
C ARG A 305 14.64 4.83 -11.37
N GLU A 306 15.05 4.03 -12.34
CA GLU A 306 15.76 4.52 -13.52
C GLU A 306 14.89 5.47 -14.32
N GLU A 307 15.45 6.60 -14.74
CA GLU A 307 14.74 7.64 -15.48
C GLU A 307 15.59 8.18 -16.63
N ILE A 308 14.90 8.60 -17.69
CA ILE A 308 15.49 9.31 -18.83
C ILE A 308 15.44 10.80 -18.52
N VAL A 309 16.59 11.48 -18.65
CA VAL A 309 16.71 12.92 -18.46
C VAL A 309 17.18 13.57 -19.75
N GLN A 310 16.51 14.66 -20.13
CA GLN A 310 16.95 15.50 -21.24
C GLN A 310 18.24 16.22 -20.87
N LYS A 311 19.20 16.22 -21.78
CA LYS A 311 20.47 16.92 -21.59
C LYS A 311 20.22 18.43 -21.53
N SER A 312 20.79 19.08 -20.52
CA SER A 312 20.84 20.54 -20.47
C SER A 312 21.87 21.13 -21.45
N ALA A 313 22.84 20.34 -21.91
CA ALA A 313 23.76 20.72 -22.98
C ALA A 313 24.15 19.51 -23.85
N PRO A 314 24.41 19.67 -25.17
CA PRO A 314 24.62 18.55 -26.09
C PRO A 314 25.77 17.61 -25.72
N TYR A 315 26.82 18.17 -25.11
CA TYR A 315 28.03 17.45 -24.71
C TYR A 315 27.91 16.72 -23.37
N HIS A 316 26.80 16.90 -22.63
CA HIS A 316 26.57 16.13 -21.40
C HIS A 316 26.40 14.64 -21.72
N ASP A 317 27.04 13.78 -20.95
CA ASP A 317 27.12 12.32 -21.19
C ASP A 317 26.75 11.48 -19.95
N LYS A 318 26.60 12.10 -18.78
CA LYS A 318 26.20 11.44 -17.54
C LYS A 318 25.02 12.12 -16.87
N CYS A 319 24.36 11.39 -15.98
CA CYS A 319 23.32 11.92 -15.10
C CYS A 319 23.68 11.75 -13.63
N CYS A 320 23.36 12.76 -12.82
CA CYS A 320 23.42 12.74 -11.36
C CYS A 320 22.00 12.72 -10.78
N PRO A 321 21.58 11.66 -10.05
CA PRO A 321 20.22 11.56 -9.53
C PRO A 321 20.05 12.48 -8.31
N THR A 322 19.40 13.64 -8.47
CA THR A 322 19.20 14.61 -7.37
C THR A 322 17.81 14.49 -6.73
N ARG A 323 17.57 15.17 -5.59
CA ARG A 323 16.26 15.21 -4.92
C ARG A 323 15.14 15.83 -5.79
N GLY A 324 15.48 16.64 -6.78
CA GLY A 324 14.51 17.28 -7.69
C GLY A 324 14.29 16.55 -9.02
N GLY A 325 14.98 15.44 -9.28
CA GLY A 325 15.12 14.86 -10.62
C GLY A 325 16.59 14.67 -10.99
N GLY A 326 16.88 13.74 -11.88
CA GLY A 326 18.22 13.59 -12.42
C GLY A 326 18.67 14.84 -13.17
N VAL A 327 19.95 15.20 -13.02
CA VAL A 327 20.58 16.33 -13.71
C VAL A 327 21.68 15.80 -14.61
N SER A 328 21.64 16.15 -15.89
CA SER A 328 22.71 15.82 -16.83
C SER A 328 23.96 16.66 -16.58
N TYR A 329 25.15 16.09 -16.73
CA TYR A 329 26.42 16.79 -16.61
C TYR A 329 27.46 16.23 -17.59
N ASP A 330 28.47 17.04 -17.88
CA ASP A 330 29.68 16.63 -18.61
C ASP A 330 30.63 15.89 -17.67
N SER A 331 30.88 14.62 -17.95
CA SER A 331 31.76 13.78 -17.15
C SER A 331 33.24 14.10 -17.33
N VAL A 332 33.62 14.95 -18.29
CA VAL A 332 34.97 15.51 -18.36
C VAL A 332 35.19 16.41 -17.15
N ASP A 333 34.42 17.49 -17.01
CA ASP A 333 34.68 18.51 -15.99
C ASP A 333 34.01 18.26 -14.63
N PHE A 334 32.93 17.47 -14.61
CA PHE A 334 32.07 17.33 -13.43
C PHE A 334 31.91 15.86 -12.99
N VAL A 335 31.52 15.67 -11.72
CA VAL A 335 31.20 14.36 -11.15
C VAL A 335 29.99 14.47 -10.21
N CYS A 336 29.20 13.40 -10.12
CA CYS A 336 28.14 13.29 -9.12
C CYS A 336 28.71 12.82 -7.77
N SER A 337 28.62 13.65 -6.74
CA SER A 337 29.09 13.33 -5.39
C SER A 337 28.20 12.29 -4.69
N TYR A 338 28.69 11.69 -3.61
CA TYR A 338 27.88 10.83 -2.72
C TYR A 338 26.66 11.57 -2.12
N GLU A 339 26.73 12.89 -1.97
CA GLU A 339 25.60 13.73 -1.57
C GLU A 339 24.59 14.03 -2.70
N TYR A 340 24.70 13.34 -3.84
CA TYR A 340 23.81 13.49 -5.00
C TYR A 340 23.82 14.90 -5.61
N ARG A 341 25.02 15.49 -5.72
CA ARG A 341 25.24 16.83 -6.30
C ARG A 341 26.28 16.77 -7.41
N VAL A 342 26.06 17.55 -8.47
CA VAL A 342 27.07 17.75 -9.52
C VAL A 342 28.11 18.72 -8.99
N VAL A 343 29.36 18.28 -8.92
CA VAL A 343 30.50 19.08 -8.43
C VAL A 343 31.58 19.18 -9.50
N ASN A 344 32.21 20.35 -9.61
CA ASN A 344 33.34 20.54 -10.51
C ASN A 344 34.56 19.79 -9.95
N LYS A 345 35.19 18.96 -10.77
CA LYS A 345 36.34 18.17 -10.34
C LYS A 345 37.54 19.03 -9.94
N SER A 346 37.67 20.25 -10.46
CA SER A 346 38.74 21.19 -10.08
C SER A 346 38.59 21.76 -8.67
N MET A 347 37.36 21.73 -8.11
CA MET A 347 37.05 22.23 -6.77
C MET A 347 37.13 21.15 -5.69
N LEU A 348 37.23 19.88 -6.08
CA LEU A 348 37.57 18.80 -5.16
C LEU A 348 39.07 18.92 -4.85
N ASP A 349 39.51 18.91 -3.58
CA ASP A 349 40.90 18.53 -3.22
C ASP A 349 40.92 17.00 -3.23
N PRO A 350 41.06 16.35 -4.39
CA PRO A 350 40.63 14.98 -4.57
C PRO A 350 41.71 14.13 -3.94
N ARG A 351 41.39 13.47 -2.84
CA ARG A 351 42.32 12.57 -2.16
C ARG A 351 41.92 11.12 -2.36
N CYS A 352 42.88 10.34 -2.82
CA CYS A 352 42.78 8.90 -2.86
C CYS A 352 43.59 8.35 -1.68
N GLY A 353 42.89 7.94 -0.62
CA GLY A 353 43.51 7.70 0.67
C GLY A 353 44.13 8.99 1.22
N ARG A 354 45.46 9.03 1.36
CA ARG A 354 46.20 10.22 1.82
C ARG A 354 46.82 11.04 0.69
N GLN A 355 46.72 10.59 -0.56
CA GLN A 355 47.40 11.21 -1.70
C GLN A 355 46.44 12.10 -2.47
N LYS A 356 46.87 13.32 -2.80
CA LYS A 356 46.17 14.13 -3.80
C LYS A 356 46.28 13.47 -5.17
N TYR A 357 45.22 13.52 -5.96
CA TYR A 357 45.22 13.00 -7.33
C TYR A 357 44.45 13.88 -8.29
N ASP A 358 44.74 13.74 -9.59
CA ASP A 358 44.05 14.46 -10.67
C ASP A 358 42.85 13.61 -11.17
N PRO A 359 41.57 13.96 -10.88
CA PRO A 359 40.41 13.17 -11.26
C PRO A 359 40.10 13.21 -12.76
N MET A 360 40.84 14.02 -13.53
CA MET A 360 40.74 14.06 -15.00
C MET A 360 41.65 13.03 -15.67
N LYS A 361 42.67 12.54 -14.95
CA LYS A 361 43.69 11.65 -15.51
C LYS A 361 43.79 10.36 -14.71
N ASP A 362 43.65 10.43 -13.40
CA ASP A 362 43.94 9.36 -12.47
C ASP A 362 42.65 8.73 -11.93
N LEU A 363 42.71 7.43 -11.66
CA LEU A 363 41.60 6.65 -11.13
C LEU A 363 41.89 6.27 -9.67
N CYS A 364 40.93 6.53 -8.76
CA CYS A 364 41.03 6.11 -7.37
C CYS A 364 40.09 4.93 -7.10
N CYS A 365 40.64 3.76 -6.77
CA CYS A 365 39.85 2.56 -6.49
C CYS A 365 40.16 2.06 -5.07
N ASN A 366 39.15 2.07 -4.20
CA ASN A 366 39.25 1.64 -2.80
C ASN A 366 40.53 2.18 -2.10
N TYR A 367 40.69 3.51 -2.14
CA TYR A 367 41.82 4.27 -1.58
C TYR A 367 43.19 4.07 -2.25
N LYS A 368 43.28 3.28 -3.34
CA LYS A 368 44.49 3.12 -4.15
C LYS A 368 44.45 3.99 -5.41
N LEU A 369 45.50 4.77 -5.61
CA LEU A 369 45.63 5.70 -6.73
C LEU A 369 46.29 5.04 -7.95
N PHE A 370 45.69 5.20 -9.12
CA PHE A 370 46.21 4.79 -10.42
C PHE A 370 46.35 6.00 -11.34
N LYS A 371 47.58 6.45 -11.60
CA LYS A 371 47.82 7.63 -12.44
C LYS A 371 47.55 7.36 -13.92
N HIS A 372 46.99 8.36 -14.62
CA HIS A 372 46.68 8.33 -16.06
C HIS A 372 45.70 7.24 -16.55
N ALA A 373 45.14 6.43 -15.64
CA ALA A 373 44.29 5.30 -15.97
C ALA A 373 42.96 5.65 -16.67
N LEU A 374 42.44 6.87 -16.49
CA LEU A 374 41.22 7.33 -17.18
C LEU A 374 41.47 7.56 -18.68
N LYS A 375 42.66 8.03 -19.07
CA LYS A 375 43.03 8.21 -20.49
C LYS A 375 43.08 6.88 -21.22
N ASP A 376 43.44 5.81 -20.52
CA ASP A 376 43.48 4.45 -21.05
C ASP A 376 42.10 3.75 -21.04
N GLY A 377 41.05 4.47 -20.61
CA GLY A 377 39.68 3.97 -20.55
C GLY A 377 39.44 2.95 -19.45
N MET A 378 40.24 2.94 -18.39
CA MET A 378 40.14 1.97 -17.29
C MET A 378 39.04 2.36 -16.29
N SER A 379 38.48 1.35 -15.63
CA SER A 379 37.44 1.48 -14.59
C SER A 379 37.82 0.71 -13.32
N CYS A 380 37.29 1.11 -12.16
CA CYS A 380 37.51 0.38 -10.90
C CYS A 380 36.75 -0.94 -10.88
N CYS A 381 37.42 -2.01 -10.47
CA CYS A 381 36.78 -3.29 -10.23
C CYS A 381 36.44 -3.46 -8.74
N GLN A 382 35.22 -3.05 -8.37
CA GLN A 382 34.74 -3.09 -6.99
C GLN A 382 34.39 -4.51 -6.54
N PRO A 383 34.56 -4.87 -5.24
CA PRO A 383 34.95 -4.00 -4.11
C PRO A 383 36.48 -3.87 -3.90
N SER A 384 37.31 -4.44 -4.77
CA SER A 384 38.76 -4.39 -4.60
C SER A 384 39.35 -3.05 -5.04
N ALA A 385 40.65 -2.88 -4.75
CA ALA A 385 41.43 -1.73 -5.21
C ALA A 385 41.99 -1.92 -6.63
N SER A 386 41.45 -2.84 -7.44
CA SER A 386 41.96 -3.13 -8.78
C SER A 386 41.26 -2.33 -9.88
N ILE A 387 41.89 -2.24 -11.05
CA ILE A 387 41.35 -1.60 -12.25
C ILE A 387 41.23 -2.61 -13.39
N TYR A 388 40.25 -2.40 -14.27
CA TYR A 388 40.03 -3.24 -15.45
C TYR A 388 39.66 -2.38 -16.67
N ASN A 389 39.88 -2.92 -17.87
CA ASN A 389 39.41 -2.27 -19.09
C ASN A 389 38.00 -2.78 -19.42
N PRO A 390 36.94 -1.95 -19.31
CA PRO A 390 35.57 -2.37 -19.56
C PRO A 390 35.29 -2.76 -21.02
N LYS A 391 36.20 -2.45 -21.97
CA LYS A 391 36.10 -2.86 -23.37
C LYS A 391 36.60 -4.29 -23.62
N THR A 392 37.46 -4.82 -22.75
CA THR A 392 38.11 -6.13 -22.96
C THR A 392 37.94 -7.12 -21.82
N ASP A 393 37.67 -6.60 -20.62
CA ASP A 393 37.64 -7.35 -19.37
C ASP A 393 36.29 -7.14 -18.67
N VAL A 394 35.91 -8.11 -17.85
CA VAL A 394 34.74 -8.05 -16.97
C VAL A 394 35.24 -8.02 -15.53
N CYS A 395 34.63 -7.19 -14.68
CA CYS A 395 34.89 -7.20 -13.26
C CYS A 395 33.91 -8.15 -12.54
N CYS A 396 34.44 -9.13 -11.81
CA CYS A 396 33.67 -10.08 -11.01
C CYS A 396 34.20 -10.09 -9.58
N PHE A 397 33.38 -9.64 -8.60
CA PHE A 397 33.74 -9.63 -7.17
C PHE A 397 35.09 -8.97 -6.84
N GLY A 398 35.45 -7.92 -7.56
CA GLY A 398 36.72 -7.22 -7.34
C GLY A 398 37.91 -7.86 -8.07
N GLU A 399 37.70 -8.89 -8.89
CA GLU A 399 38.73 -9.45 -9.75
C GLU A 399 38.46 -9.18 -11.23
N ARG A 400 39.53 -8.86 -11.95
CA ARG A 400 39.51 -8.68 -13.40
C ARG A 400 39.54 -10.03 -14.09
N GLN A 401 38.49 -10.35 -14.84
CA GLN A 401 38.41 -11.54 -15.68
C GLN A 401 38.48 -11.12 -17.15
N LYS A 402 39.25 -11.84 -17.98
CA LYS A 402 39.25 -11.59 -19.43
C LYS A 402 37.86 -11.90 -19.96
N GLY A 403 37.25 -10.95 -20.67
CA GLY A 403 36.00 -11.21 -21.39
C GLY A 403 36.26 -12.29 -22.45
N LYS A 404 35.47 -13.37 -22.45
CA LYS A 404 35.47 -14.29 -23.59
C LYS A 404 34.99 -13.50 -24.82
N ARG A 405 35.84 -13.37 -25.84
CA ARG A 405 35.45 -12.86 -27.17
C ARG A 405 34.40 -13.77 -27.80
#